data_AF-A0AAJ5WBA7-F1
#
_entry.id   AF-A0AAJ5WBA7-F1
#
_cell.length_a   1.000
_cell.length_b   1.000
_cell.length_c   1.000
_cell.angle_alpha   90.00
_cell.angle_beta   90.00
_cell.angle_gamma   90.00
#
_symmetry.space_group_name_H-M   'P 1'
#
loop_
_entity.id
_entity.type
_entity.pdbx_description
1 polymer ?
#
loop_
_entity_poly.entity_id
_entity_poly.type
_entity_poly.pdbx_seq_one_letter_code
_entity_poly.pdbx_strand_id
1 'polypeptide(L)'
;MNNLIFKGVLIGLLLSASSLTVSAQKIDEQELKVNIGKISNSTQQLKNLEPVTFKYDVNKYQYLKLPAGEQYGFMASNVQSEFPAMVYEVSSVYASGKNNSKIAKYSTVQTENLIPVLVAAIKEQQAEIELLKNEVKLLQTKIK
;
A
#
# COMPACT_ATOMS: atom_id res chain seq x y z
N MET A 1 -28.92 69.72 3.43
CA MET A 1 -30.15 69.29 2.73
C MET A 1 -29.79 68.08 1.87
N ASN A 2 -30.31 66.87 1.99
CA ASN A 2 -31.01 66.14 3.04
C ASN A 2 -31.04 64.68 2.53
N ASN A 3 -30.87 63.72 3.44
CA ASN A 3 -31.42 62.37 3.38
C ASN A 3 -31.16 61.50 2.14
N LEU A 4 -30.11 60.68 2.17
CA LEU A 4 -30.16 59.36 1.51
C LEU A 4 -29.29 58.29 2.19
N ILE A 5 -29.03 58.40 3.51
CA ILE A 5 -28.25 57.41 4.26
C ILE A 5 -29.10 56.20 4.72
N PHE A 6 -30.43 56.21 4.52
CA PHE A 6 -31.32 55.24 5.19
C PHE A 6 -31.82 54.05 4.35
N LYS A 7 -31.36 53.84 3.11
CA LYS A 7 -31.82 52.72 2.26
C LYS A 7 -30.82 51.57 2.08
N GLY A 8 -29.64 51.67 2.69
CA GLY A 8 -28.59 50.64 2.58
C GLY A 8 -28.68 49.49 3.59
N VAL A 9 -29.56 49.57 4.60
CA VAL A 9 -29.51 48.66 5.76
C VAL A 9 -30.41 47.42 5.61
N LEU A 10 -31.45 47.44 4.76
CA LEU A 10 -32.40 46.32 4.69
C LEU A 10 -32.00 45.16 3.76
N ILE A 11 -31.08 45.36 2.80
CA ILE A 11 -30.66 44.28 1.87
C ILE A 11 -29.43 43.52 2.40
N GLY A 12 -28.67 44.10 3.34
CA GLY A 12 -27.50 43.46 3.96
C GLY A 12 -27.82 42.40 5.02
N LEU A 13 -29.07 42.35 5.52
CA LEU A 13 -29.47 41.48 6.64
C LEU A 13 -30.04 40.12 6.21
N LEU A 14 -30.29 39.89 4.92
CA LEU A 14 -30.84 38.62 4.42
C LEU A 14 -29.76 37.62 3.94
N LEU A 15 -28.49 38.02 3.88
CA LEU A 15 -27.38 37.17 3.43
C LEU A 15 -26.57 36.54 4.58
N SER A 16 -26.87 36.85 5.85
CA SER A 16 -26.04 36.46 6.99
C SER A 16 -26.51 35.22 7.77
N ALA A 17 -27.47 34.43 7.26
CA ALA A 17 -28.07 33.32 8.02
C ALA A 17 -28.12 31.97 7.31
N SER A 18 -27.28 31.73 6.30
CA SER A 18 -27.04 30.36 5.79
C SER A 18 -25.61 29.94 6.08
N SER A 19 -25.29 29.79 7.37
CA SER A 19 -24.15 28.96 7.76
C SER A 19 -24.47 27.52 7.38
N LEU A 20 -23.99 27.07 6.21
CA LEU A 20 -23.95 25.65 5.89
C LEU A 20 -22.99 25.00 6.88
N THR A 21 -23.51 24.32 7.89
CA THR A 21 -22.70 23.46 8.75
C THR A 21 -22.35 22.22 7.94
N VAL A 22 -21.13 22.21 7.38
CA VAL A 22 -20.57 20.98 6.79
C VAL A 22 -20.24 20.04 7.94
N SER A 23 -21.12 19.08 8.21
CA SER A 23 -20.85 17.99 9.16
C SER A 23 -19.95 16.97 8.47
N ALA A 24 -18.66 16.96 8.80
CA ALA A 24 -17.75 15.93 8.37
C ALA A 24 -18.01 14.66 9.17
N GLN A 25 -18.53 13.61 8.53
CA GLN A 25 -18.68 12.30 9.17
C GLN A 25 -17.31 11.62 9.27
N LYS A 26 -16.88 11.31 10.50
CA LYS A 26 -15.72 10.44 10.74
C LYS A 26 -16.21 8.99 10.73
N ILE A 27 -15.76 8.22 9.73
CA ILE A 27 -16.02 6.79 9.66
C ILE A 27 -14.97 6.05 10.49
N ASP A 28 -15.37 5.06 11.28
CA ASP A 28 -14.43 4.23 12.02
C ASP A 28 -13.75 3.21 11.09
N GLU A 29 -12.45 3.01 11.26
CA GLU A 29 -11.69 1.99 10.52
C GLU A 29 -12.28 0.59 10.69
N GLN A 30 -12.80 0.26 11.88
CA GLN A 30 -13.38 -1.06 12.13
C GLN A 30 -14.67 -1.30 11.32
N GLU A 31 -15.34 -0.24 10.87
CA GLU A 31 -16.50 -0.34 9.97
C GLU A 31 -16.08 -0.53 8.50
N LEU A 32 -14.90 -0.02 8.13
CA LEU A 32 -14.37 -0.09 6.77
C LEU A 32 -13.71 -1.44 6.44
N LYS A 33 -13.21 -2.15 7.45
CA LYS A 33 -12.46 -3.40 7.27
C LYS A 33 -13.30 -4.61 7.68
N VAL A 34 -13.61 -5.46 6.70
CA VAL A 34 -14.32 -6.73 6.93
C VAL A 34 -13.35 -7.91 6.89
N ASN A 35 -13.74 -9.04 7.48
CA ASN A 35 -12.96 -10.29 7.49
C ASN A 35 -11.53 -10.13 8.06
N ILE A 36 -11.39 -9.39 9.16
CA ILE A 36 -10.09 -9.12 9.80
C ILE A 36 -9.54 -10.43 10.39
N GLY A 37 -8.43 -10.91 9.81
CA GLY A 37 -7.68 -12.08 10.27
C GLY A 37 -6.25 -11.72 10.65
N LYS A 38 -5.62 -12.58 11.47
CA LYS A 38 -4.17 -12.52 11.70
C LYS A 38 -3.44 -13.05 10.45
N ILE A 39 -2.32 -12.43 10.10
CA ILE A 39 -1.38 -13.00 9.13
C ILE A 39 -0.65 -14.16 9.83
N SER A 40 -0.69 -15.34 9.23
CA SER A 40 -0.08 -16.56 9.75
C SER A 40 0.67 -17.29 8.63
N ASN A 41 1.56 -18.21 9.02
CA ASN A 41 2.46 -18.92 8.10
C ASN A 41 3.39 -18.00 7.31
N SER A 42 3.59 -16.78 7.82
CA SER A 42 4.30 -15.69 7.15
C SER A 42 5.76 -16.04 6.93
N THR A 43 6.39 -16.69 7.91
CA THR A 43 7.80 -17.12 7.85
C THR A 43 8.00 -18.11 6.71
N GLN A 44 7.10 -19.08 6.55
CA GLN A 44 7.23 -20.10 5.52
C GLN A 44 6.97 -19.54 4.13
N GLN A 45 5.96 -18.68 3.97
CA GLN A 45 5.69 -18.03 2.68
C GLN A 45 6.85 -17.12 2.25
N LEU A 46 7.40 -16.33 3.17
CA LEU A 46 8.54 -15.45 2.87
C LEU A 46 9.82 -16.24 2.53
N LYS A 47 10.03 -17.42 3.13
CA LYS A 47 11.16 -18.30 2.78
C LYS A 47 11.11 -18.80 1.33
N ASN A 48 9.92 -18.85 0.72
CA ASN A 48 9.74 -19.26 -0.67
C ASN A 48 9.90 -18.09 -1.66
N LEU A 49 10.00 -16.85 -1.16
CA LEU A 49 10.28 -15.70 -2.01
C LEU A 49 11.78 -15.60 -2.32
N GLU A 50 12.08 -15.16 -3.52
CA GLU A 50 13.44 -14.95 -4.03
C GLU A 50 13.64 -13.45 -4.32
N PRO A 51 14.27 -12.70 -3.39
CA PRO A 51 14.68 -11.33 -3.66
C PRO A 51 15.74 -11.31 -4.76
N VAL A 52 15.59 -10.40 -5.71
CA VAL A 52 16.50 -10.23 -6.85
C VAL A 52 16.91 -8.78 -7.03
N THR A 53 18.04 -8.57 -7.68
CA THR A 53 18.39 -7.28 -8.29
C THR A 53 18.06 -7.31 -9.77
N PHE A 54 17.64 -6.17 -10.31
CA PHE A 54 17.32 -6.05 -11.72
C PHE A 54 17.52 -4.62 -12.22
N LYS A 55 17.51 -4.46 -13.54
CA LYS A 55 17.53 -3.16 -14.22
C LYS A 55 16.45 -3.16 -15.27
N TYR A 56 15.70 -2.06 -15.37
CA TYR A 56 14.75 -1.89 -16.46
C TYR A 56 15.50 -1.57 -17.76
N ASP A 57 15.04 -2.16 -18.87
CA ASP A 57 15.51 -1.78 -20.21
C ASP A 57 14.85 -0.47 -20.66
N VAL A 58 15.28 0.63 -20.04
CA VAL A 58 14.75 1.97 -20.26
C VAL A 58 15.03 2.50 -21.68
N ASN A 59 16.02 1.93 -22.37
CA ASN A 59 16.33 2.29 -23.76
C ASN A 59 15.27 1.71 -24.70
N LYS A 60 14.93 0.43 -24.52
CA LYS A 60 13.89 -0.24 -25.31
C LYS A 60 12.49 0.26 -24.97
N TYR A 61 12.23 0.54 -23.69
CA TYR A 61 10.90 0.88 -23.17
C TYR A 61 10.82 2.32 -22.61
N GLN A 62 11.50 3.27 -23.25
CA GLN A 62 11.55 4.69 -22.83
C GLN A 62 10.18 5.32 -22.54
N TYR A 63 9.15 4.90 -23.27
CA TYR A 63 7.78 5.41 -23.15
C TYR A 63 7.09 5.02 -21.83
N LEU A 64 7.62 4.01 -21.11
CA LEU A 64 7.12 3.60 -19.80
C LEU A 64 7.65 4.47 -18.65
N LYS A 65 8.67 5.30 -18.87
CA LYS A 65 9.28 6.18 -17.85
C LYS A 65 9.67 5.43 -16.57
N LEU A 66 10.19 4.21 -16.72
CA LEU A 66 10.62 3.36 -15.61
C LEU A 66 11.92 3.92 -14.98
N PRO A 67 12.15 3.67 -13.67
CA PRO A 67 13.36 4.14 -13.00
C PRO A 67 14.59 3.50 -13.64
N ALA A 68 15.63 4.32 -13.85
CA ALA A 68 16.91 3.84 -14.35
C ALA A 68 17.80 3.34 -13.19
N GLY A 69 18.81 2.53 -13.53
CA GLY A 69 19.76 2.00 -12.56
C GLY A 69 19.30 0.69 -11.91
N GLU A 70 20.12 0.21 -10.98
CA GLU A 70 19.88 -1.05 -10.27
C GLU A 70 18.74 -0.91 -9.26
N GLN A 71 17.84 -1.88 -9.29
CA GLN A 71 16.67 -1.97 -8.42
C GLN A 71 16.76 -3.27 -7.61
N TYR A 72 16.17 -3.25 -6.43
CA TYR A 72 15.94 -4.43 -5.60
C TYR A 72 14.45 -4.72 -5.59
N GLY A 73 14.07 -5.98 -5.68
CA GLY A 73 12.67 -6.37 -5.62
C GLY A 73 12.51 -7.86 -5.88
N PHE A 74 11.41 -8.21 -6.54
CA PHE A 74 11.03 -9.60 -6.77
C PHE A 74 10.56 -9.79 -8.20
N MET A 75 10.68 -11.02 -8.69
CA MET A 75 9.97 -11.43 -9.90
C MET A 75 8.48 -11.59 -9.59
N ALA A 76 7.63 -10.96 -10.41
CA ALA A 76 6.18 -11.04 -10.24
C ALA A 76 5.68 -12.49 -10.22
N SER A 77 6.27 -13.38 -11.03
CA SER A 77 5.93 -14.82 -11.06
C SER A 77 6.23 -15.55 -9.75
N ASN A 78 7.34 -15.21 -9.08
CA ASN A 78 7.70 -15.80 -7.78
C ASN A 78 6.81 -15.28 -6.66
N VAL A 79 6.45 -13.99 -6.68
CA VAL A 79 5.50 -13.46 -5.69
C VAL A 79 4.09 -14.00 -5.94
N GLN A 80 3.68 -14.19 -7.20
CA GLN A 80 2.35 -14.70 -7.55
C GLN A 80 2.06 -16.07 -6.93
N SER A 81 3.06 -16.95 -6.78
CA SER A 81 2.86 -18.28 -6.20
C SER A 81 2.57 -18.26 -4.70
N GLU A 82 3.06 -17.25 -3.97
CA GLU A 82 2.92 -17.14 -2.52
C GLU A 82 1.89 -16.09 -2.10
N PHE A 83 1.90 -14.94 -2.76
CA PHE A 83 1.09 -13.75 -2.48
C PHE A 83 0.44 -13.21 -3.77
N PRO A 84 -0.50 -13.95 -4.38
CA PRO A 84 -1.12 -13.55 -5.65
C PRO A 84 -1.82 -12.17 -5.58
N ALA A 85 -2.35 -11.80 -4.41
CA ALA A 85 -2.99 -10.51 -4.19
C ALA A 85 -2.03 -9.31 -4.19
N MET A 86 -0.72 -9.54 -4.15
CA MET A 86 0.32 -8.50 -4.18
C MET A 86 0.86 -8.26 -5.59
N VAL A 87 0.43 -9.03 -6.59
CA VAL A 87 0.85 -8.86 -7.98
C VAL A 87 -0.31 -8.26 -8.76
N TYR A 88 -0.05 -7.19 -9.50
CA TYR A 88 -1.07 -6.52 -10.30
C TYR A 88 -0.52 -6.10 -11.66
N GLU A 89 -1.44 -5.91 -12.61
CA GLU A 89 -1.11 -5.44 -13.96
C GLU A 89 -1.16 -3.91 -14.01
N VAL A 90 -0.07 -3.29 -14.45
CA VAL A 90 -0.03 -1.87 -14.78
C VAL A 90 -0.33 -1.69 -16.26
N SER A 91 -1.22 -0.74 -16.57
CA SER A 91 -1.49 -0.30 -17.94
C SER A 91 -0.93 1.11 -18.15
N SER A 92 -0.03 1.27 -19.12
CA SER A 92 0.56 2.56 -19.48
C SER A 92 0.21 2.93 -20.91
N VAL A 93 -0.42 4.09 -21.09
CA VAL A 93 -0.78 4.64 -22.40
C VAL A 93 0.40 5.42 -22.96
N TYR A 94 0.79 5.13 -24.20
CA TYR A 94 1.85 5.86 -24.90
C TYR A 94 1.47 6.20 -26.33
N ALA A 95 2.04 7.28 -26.86
CA ALA A 95 1.81 7.70 -28.24
C ALA A 95 2.48 6.73 -29.22
N SER A 96 1.77 6.37 -30.29
CA SER A 96 2.24 5.50 -31.36
C SER A 96 1.96 6.13 -32.73
N GLY A 97 2.64 7.25 -33.03
CA GLY A 97 2.47 8.02 -34.26
C GLY A 97 1.48 9.17 -34.12
N LYS A 98 1.21 9.88 -35.22
CA LYS A 98 0.33 11.06 -35.22
C LYS A 98 -1.12 10.64 -34.91
N ASN A 99 -1.68 11.16 -33.82
CA ASN A 99 -3.05 10.91 -33.34
C ASN A 99 -3.37 9.45 -32.98
N ASN A 100 -2.37 8.62 -32.68
CA ASN A 100 -2.58 7.23 -32.28
C ASN A 100 -1.92 6.97 -30.92
N SER A 101 -2.57 6.16 -30.09
CA SER A 101 -2.03 5.70 -28.81
C SER A 101 -2.08 4.16 -28.73
N LYS A 102 -1.18 3.60 -27.93
CA LYS A 102 -1.14 2.18 -27.60
C LYS A 102 -1.09 2.02 -26.09
N ILE A 103 -1.49 0.84 -25.61
CA ILE A 103 -1.43 0.47 -24.21
C ILE A 103 -0.36 -0.60 -24.06
N ALA A 104 0.60 -0.36 -23.16
CA ALA A 104 1.52 -1.37 -22.69
C ALA A 104 1.03 -1.90 -21.34
N LYS A 105 1.07 -3.22 -21.19
CA LYS A 105 0.65 -3.92 -19.97
C LYS A 105 1.81 -4.74 -19.44
N TYR A 106 2.05 -4.67 -18.14
CA TYR A 106 3.08 -5.47 -17.47
C TYR A 106 2.72 -5.70 -16.00
N SER A 107 3.13 -6.86 -15.47
CA SER A 107 2.94 -7.20 -14.06
C SER A 107 3.97 -6.49 -13.20
N THR A 108 3.53 -6.05 -12.02
CA THR A 108 4.39 -5.49 -10.99
C THR A 108 3.98 -6.01 -9.61
N VAL A 109 4.87 -5.86 -8.64
CA VAL A 109 4.68 -6.31 -7.25
C VAL A 109 4.43 -5.10 -6.35
N GLN A 110 3.41 -5.18 -5.51
CA GLN A 110 3.14 -4.22 -4.43
C GLN A 110 4.00 -4.57 -3.20
N THR A 111 5.28 -4.23 -3.29
CA THR A 111 6.30 -4.62 -2.30
C THR A 111 5.99 -4.07 -0.90
N GLU A 112 5.34 -2.91 -0.81
CA GLU A 112 4.94 -2.29 0.45
C GLU A 112 3.99 -3.19 1.26
N ASN A 113 3.19 -4.02 0.59
CA ASN A 113 2.27 -4.95 1.26
C ASN A 113 2.99 -6.13 1.92
N LEU A 114 4.28 -6.37 1.62
CA LEU A 114 5.09 -7.35 2.34
C LEU A 114 5.50 -6.87 3.73
N ILE A 115 5.47 -5.56 4.02
CA ILE A 115 5.84 -5.02 5.34
C ILE A 115 5.04 -5.65 6.49
N PRO A 116 3.69 -5.67 6.48
CA PRO A 116 2.93 -6.34 7.53
C PRO A 116 3.17 -7.86 7.60
N VAL A 117 3.48 -8.51 6.48
CA VAL A 117 3.86 -9.93 6.44
C VAL A 117 5.22 -10.16 7.11
N LEU A 118 6.20 -9.30 6.86
CA LEU A 118 7.50 -9.33 7.53
C LEU A 118 7.35 -9.14 9.05
N VAL A 119 6.49 -8.23 9.48
CA VAL A 119 6.20 -8.04 10.91
C VAL A 119 5.58 -9.31 11.52
N ALA A 120 4.68 -9.98 10.80
CA ALA A 120 4.10 -11.25 11.25
C ALA A 120 5.14 -12.37 11.31
N ALA A 121 6.03 -12.47 10.32
CA ALA A 121 7.12 -13.45 10.32
C ALA A 121 8.11 -13.23 11.47
N ILE A 122 8.48 -11.98 11.77
CA ILE A 122 9.34 -11.67 12.93
C ILE A 122 8.65 -12.12 14.23
N LYS A 123 7.34 -11.94 14.36
CA LYS A 123 6.58 -12.41 15.54
C LYS A 123 6.54 -13.93 15.63
N GLU A 124 6.33 -14.62 14.51
CA GLU A 124 6.38 -16.08 14.45
C GLU A 124 7.76 -16.61 14.85
N GLN A 125 8.83 -16.05 14.29
CA GLN A 125 10.21 -16.39 14.62
C GLN A 125 10.52 -16.13 16.10
N GLN A 126 10.06 -15.00 16.66
CA GLN A 126 10.26 -14.68 18.07
C GLN A 126 9.57 -15.71 18.99
N ALA A 127 8.36 -16.13 18.65
CA ALA A 127 7.65 -17.16 19.41
C ALA A 127 8.38 -18.53 19.36
N GLU A 128 8.92 -18.90 18.20
CA GLU A 128 9.72 -20.12 18.05
C GLU A 128 11.02 -20.05 18.88
N ILE A 129 11.71 -18.91 18.89
CA ILE A 129 12.91 -18.68 19.70
C ILE A 129 12.60 -18.82 21.20
N GLU A 130 11.47 -18.29 21.67
CA GLU A 130 11.06 -18.41 23.07
C GLU A 130 10.75 -19.85 23.47
N LEU A 131 10.09 -20.60 22.58
CA LEU A 131 9.83 -22.02 22.76
C LEU A 131 11.14 -22.81 22.87
N LEU A 132 12.07 -22.61 21.93
CA LEU A 132 13.37 -23.28 21.92
C LEU A 132 14.20 -22.94 23.18
N LYS A 133 14.19 -21.69 23.63
CA LYS A 133 14.88 -21.28 24.88
C LYS A 133 14.32 -22.01 26.10
N ASN A 134 13.00 -22.19 26.16
CA ASN A 134 12.36 -22.92 27.25
C ASN A 134 12.71 -24.42 27.22
N GLU A 135 12.72 -25.04 26.04
CA GLU A 135 13.14 -26.43 25.87
C GLU A 135 14.59 -26.65 26.32
N VAL A 136 15.50 -25.77 25.89
CA VAL A 136 16.91 -25.82 26.32
C VAL A 136 17.03 -25.74 27.84
N LYS A 137 16.28 -24.84 28.50
CA LYS A 137 16.29 -24.73 29.97
C LYS A 137 15.78 -25.99 30.66
N LEU A 138 14.73 -26.61 30.12
CA LEU A 138 14.20 -27.87 30.63
C LEU A 138 15.20 -29.01 30.48
N LEU A 139 15.86 -29.12 29.32
CA LEU A 139 16.89 -30.13 29.07
C LEU A 139 18.10 -29.96 30.00
N GLN A 140 18.55 -28.73 30.22
CA GLN A 140 19.64 -28.44 31.16
C GLN A 140 19.30 -28.81 32.60
N THR A 141 18.03 -28.70 32.99
CA THR A 141 17.56 -29.08 34.34
C THR A 141 17.51 -30.60 34.51
N LYS A 142 17.24 -31.36 33.43
CA LYS A 142 17.22 -32.83 33.45
C LYS A 142 18.61 -33.49 33.48
N ILE A 143 19.66 -32.74 33.10
CA ILE A 143 21.05 -33.22 33.07
C ILE A 143 21.75 -33.01 34.43
N LYS A 144 21.22 -32.12 35.29
CA LYS A 144 21.67 -31.93 36.67
C LYS A 144 20.96 -32.89 37.62
#